data_AF-A0A2N2KXS6-F1
#
_entry.id   AF-A0A2N2KXS6-F1
#
_cell.length_a   1.000
_cell.length_b   1.000
_cell.length_c   1.000
_cell.angle_alpha   90.00
_cell.angle_beta   90.00
_cell.angle_gamma   90.00
#
_symmetry.space_group_name_H-M   'P 1'
#
loop_
_entity.id
_entity.type
_entity.pdbx_description
1 polymer ?
#
loop_
_entity_poly.entity_id
_entity_poly.type
_entity_poly.pdbx_seq_one_letter_code
_entity_poly.pdbx_strand_id
1 'polypeptide(L)'
;MVSNLPIYTASQVLQATEGVLLAGEPENSFYGITTDSRNVQEGNLFVALQGEKYDGHDFVGLALEQGAAGILVQSAMQLQRMPPGKKVSVIKVADTLQAL
;
A
#
# COMPACT_ATOMS: atom_id res chain seq x y z
N MET A 1 3.28 21.57 18.52
CA MET A 1 3.62 20.25 17.98
C MET A 1 2.41 19.77 17.22
N VAL A 2 2.45 19.73 15.89
CA VAL A 2 1.39 19.06 15.11
C VAL A 2 1.55 17.57 15.37
N SER A 3 0.51 16.92 15.88
CA SER A 3 0.50 15.50 16.14
C SER A 3 0.53 14.73 14.82
N ASN A 4 1.58 13.96 14.57
CA ASN A 4 1.63 13.00 13.44
C ASN A 4 0.80 11.76 13.80
N LEU A 5 -0.53 11.90 13.79
CA LEU A 5 -1.45 10.79 14.01
C LEU A 5 -1.60 9.99 12.72
N PRO A 6 -1.73 8.65 12.79
CA PRO A 6 -2.04 7.85 11.62
C PRO A 6 -3.45 8.20 11.12
N ILE A 7 -3.60 8.27 9.80
CA ILE A 7 -4.88 8.55 9.16
C ILE A 7 -5.72 7.28 9.00
N TYR A 8 -5.05 6.13 8.83
CA TYR A 8 -5.69 4.82 8.69
C TYR A 8 -4.81 3.70 9.27
N THR A 9 -5.44 2.57 9.61
CA THR A 9 -4.77 1.29 9.83
C THR A 9 -5.05 0.32 8.68
N ALA A 10 -4.24 -0.74 8.56
CA ALA A 10 -4.50 -1.81 7.60
C ALA A 10 -5.89 -2.44 7.82
N SER A 11 -6.34 -2.61 9.05
CA SER A 11 -7.70 -3.09 9.36
C SER A 11 -8.79 -2.18 8.79
N GLN A 12 -8.63 -0.85 8.88
CA GLN A 12 -9.60 0.10 8.34
C GLN A 12 -9.63 0.06 6.81
N VAL A 13 -8.46 -0.07 6.18
CA VAL A 13 -8.35 -0.22 4.72
C VAL A 13 -9.01 -1.52 4.27
N LEU A 14 -8.71 -2.65 4.92
CA LEU A 14 -9.33 -3.95 4.62
C LEU A 14 -10.86 -3.89 4.70
N GLN A 15 -11.40 -3.22 5.73
CA GLN A 15 -12.84 -3.03 5.88
C GLN A 15 -13.43 -2.15 4.77
N ALA A 16 -12.75 -1.06 4.42
CA ALA A 16 -13.23 -0.12 3.41
C ALA A 16 -13.21 -0.71 1.99
N THR A 17 -12.24 -1.57 1.68
CA THR A 17 -12.01 -2.09 0.33
C THR A 17 -12.46 -3.54 0.14
N GLU A 18 -13.00 -4.17 1.19
CA GLU A 18 -13.25 -5.61 1.24
C GLU A 18 -11.99 -6.43 0.85
N GLY A 19 -10.83 -5.92 1.25
CA GLY A 19 -9.53 -6.46 0.87
C GLY A 19 -9.12 -7.68 1.70
N VAL A 20 -8.07 -8.36 1.24
CA VAL A 20 -7.42 -9.47 1.95
C VAL A 20 -6.00 -9.07 2.32
N LEU A 21 -5.64 -9.24 3.59
CA LEU A 21 -4.27 -9.05 4.05
C LEU A 21 -3.43 -10.26 3.66
N LEU A 22 -2.47 -10.07 2.76
CA LEU A 22 -1.55 -11.12 2.33
C LEU A 22 -0.29 -11.19 3.20
N ALA A 23 0.13 -10.06 3.76
CA ALA A 23 1.29 -9.94 4.63
C ALA A 23 1.18 -8.68 5.51
N GLY A 24 1.94 -8.65 6.61
CA GLY A 24 1.91 -7.58 7.61
C GLY A 24 0.82 -7.79 8.66
N GLU A 25 0.57 -6.75 9.45
CA GLU A 25 -0.35 -6.80 10.58
C GLU A 25 -1.55 -5.85 10.35
N PRO A 26 -2.76 -6.19 10.86
CA PRO A 26 -3.95 -5.36 10.72
C PRO A 26 -3.84 -4.02 11.49
N GLU A 27 -3.05 -3.98 12.57
CA GLU A 27 -2.76 -2.75 13.34
C GLU A 27 -1.69 -1.84 12.70
N ASN A 28 -1.08 -2.25 11.58
CA ASN A 28 -0.10 -1.40 10.90
C ASN A 28 -0.75 -0.08 10.48
N SER A 29 -0.03 1.02 10.71
CA SER A 29 -0.56 2.38 10.61
C SER A 29 0.00 3.10 9.40
N PHE A 30 -0.86 3.86 8.72
CA PHE A 30 -0.52 4.67 7.56
C PHE A 30 -0.71 6.15 7.88
N TYR A 31 0.27 6.96 7.50
CA TYR A 31 0.31 8.41 7.75
C TYR A 31 0.02 9.24 6.51
N GLY A 32 -0.14 8.58 5.36
CA GLY A 32 -0.49 9.16 4.08
C GLY A 32 -0.94 8.08 3.10
N ILE A 33 -1.65 8.48 2.05
CA ILE A 33 -2.02 7.60 0.93
C ILE A 33 -1.57 8.28 -0.35
N THR A 34 -0.94 7.55 -1.26
CA THR A 34 -0.56 8.05 -2.58
C THR A 34 -0.70 6.99 -3.66
N THR A 35 -1.04 7.42 -4.87
CA THR A 35 -1.05 6.61 -6.08
C THR A 35 0.15 6.92 -6.99
N ASP A 36 0.91 7.97 -6.67
CA ASP A 36 2.14 8.35 -7.38
C ASP A 36 3.35 7.81 -6.63
N SER A 37 3.98 6.79 -7.21
CA SER A 37 5.16 6.13 -6.64
C SER A 37 6.36 7.06 -6.48
N ARG A 38 6.40 8.22 -7.16
CA ARG A 38 7.47 9.21 -7.05
C ARG A 38 7.33 10.12 -5.83
N ASN A 39 6.13 10.16 -5.24
CA ASN A 39 5.80 11.00 -4.09
C ASN A 39 5.62 10.18 -2.81
N VAL A 40 6.01 8.90 -2.82
CA VAL A 40 5.89 8.05 -1.64
C VAL A 40 6.77 8.60 -0.53
N GLN A 41 6.17 8.79 0.63
CA GLN A 41 6.88 9.13 1.86
C GLN A 41 6.88 7.94 2.81
N GLU A 42 7.84 7.94 3.74
CA GLU A 42 7.89 6.95 4.80
C GLU A 42 6.55 6.88 5.56
N GLY A 43 6.04 5.67 5.75
CA GLY A 43 4.76 5.47 6.45
C GLY A 43 3.52 5.63 5.57
N ASN A 44 3.66 5.88 4.26
CA ASN A 44 2.51 5.93 3.35
C ASN A 44 1.99 4.53 3.00
N LEU A 45 0.70 4.47 2.67
CA LEU A 45 0.11 3.42 1.85
C LEU A 45 0.22 3.82 0.37
N PHE A 46 0.86 2.99 -0.43
CA PHE A 46 0.89 3.15 -1.88
C PHE A 46 -0.23 2.34 -2.54
N VAL A 47 -1.09 3.00 -3.33
CA VAL A 47 -2.18 2.35 -4.07
C VAL A 47 -1.75 2.15 -5.53
N ALA A 48 -1.52 0.90 -5.90
CA ALA A 48 -1.03 0.53 -7.23
C ALA A 48 -2.19 0.52 -8.24
N LEU A 49 -2.50 1.66 -8.85
CA LEU A 49 -3.56 1.75 -9.86
C LEU A 49 -3.11 1.23 -11.22
N GLN A 50 -3.92 0.39 -11.86
CA GLN A 50 -3.76 0.06 -13.27
C GLN A 50 -4.43 1.15 -14.14
N GLY A 51 -3.63 1.91 -14.89
CA GLY A 51 -4.11 2.93 -15.84
C GLY A 51 -3.91 2.51 -17.29
N GLU A 52 -4.43 3.30 -18.23
CA GLU A 52 -4.35 2.99 -19.67
C GLU A 52 -2.91 2.97 -20.22
N LYS A 53 -2.04 3.83 -19.68
CA LYS A 53 -0.66 4.00 -20.14
C LYS A 53 0.39 3.32 -19.25
N TYR A 54 0.08 3.17 -17.97
CA TYR A 54 1.02 2.69 -16.97
C TYR A 54 0.30 1.81 -15.96
N ASP A 55 0.97 0.74 -15.53
CA ASP A 55 0.52 -0.10 -14.44
C ASP A 55 1.27 0.26 -13.15
N GLY A 56 0.54 0.79 -12.17
CA GLY A 56 1.06 1.14 -10.83
C GLY A 56 1.75 -0.04 -10.13
N HIS A 57 1.37 -1.27 -10.45
CA HIS A 57 1.93 -2.48 -9.87
C HIS A 57 3.42 -2.68 -10.19
N ASP A 58 3.89 -2.14 -11.32
CA ASP A 58 5.30 -2.18 -11.70
C ASP A 58 6.17 -1.29 -10.81
N PHE A 59 5.58 -0.30 -10.16
CA PHE A 59 6.27 0.65 -9.30
C PHE A 59 6.24 0.29 -7.80
N VAL A 60 5.70 -0.87 -7.45
CA VAL A 60 5.67 -1.34 -6.06
C VAL A 60 7.08 -1.43 -5.46
N GLY A 61 8.07 -1.92 -6.21
CA GLY A 61 9.46 -1.97 -5.72
C GLY A 61 9.98 -0.58 -5.32
N LEU A 62 9.78 0.41 -6.21
CA LEU A 62 10.17 1.80 -5.96
C LEU A 62 9.44 2.41 -4.75
N ALA A 63 8.14 2.13 -4.58
CA ALA A 63 7.38 2.58 -3.43
C ALA A 63 7.92 1.99 -2.12
N LEU A 64 8.28 0.70 -2.12
CA LEU A 64 8.86 0.03 -0.95
C LEU A 64 10.26 0.57 -0.62
N GLU A 65 11.05 0.93 -1.62
CA GLU A 65 12.36 1.57 -1.47
C GLU A 65 12.21 2.97 -0.83
N GLN A 66 11.22 3.75 -1.25
CA GLN A 66 10.90 5.08 -0.69
C GLN A 66 10.28 5.05 0.71
N GLY A 67 9.92 3.87 1.23
CA GLY A 67 9.46 3.72 2.62
C GLY A 67 7.95 3.56 2.77
N ALA A 68 7.23 3.14 1.73
CA ALA A 68 5.85 2.72 1.89
C ALA A 68 5.71 1.69 3.02
N ALA A 69 4.84 1.97 3.99
CA ALA A 69 4.50 1.05 5.07
C ALA A 69 3.40 0.08 4.66
N GLY A 70 2.70 0.35 3.55
CA GLY A 70 1.74 -0.57 2.97
C GLY A 70 1.63 -0.42 1.46
N ILE A 71 1.16 -1.47 0.80
CA ILE A 71 0.78 -1.46 -0.62
C ILE A 71 -0.63 -2.04 -0.79
N LEU A 72 -1.43 -1.43 -1.67
CA LEU A 72 -2.73 -1.94 -2.09
C LEU A 72 -2.64 -2.35 -3.57
N VAL A 73 -2.92 -3.62 -3.87
CA VAL A 73 -2.61 -4.29 -5.14
C VAL A 73 -3.72 -5.26 -5.57
N GLN A 74 -3.76 -5.64 -6.84
CA GLN A 74 -4.73 -6.61 -7.38
C GLN A 74 -4.27 -8.08 -7.29
N SER A 75 -2.99 -8.33 -7.04
CA SER A 75 -2.39 -9.67 -7.11
C SER A 75 -1.43 -9.96 -5.96
N ALA A 76 -1.13 -11.23 -5.75
CA ALA A 76 -0.14 -11.68 -4.77
C ALA A 76 1.30 -11.66 -5.32
N MET A 77 1.49 -11.40 -6.62
CA MET A 77 2.83 -11.39 -7.25
C MET A 77 3.79 -10.40 -6.58
N GLN A 78 3.25 -9.33 -6.00
CA GLN A 78 3.99 -8.28 -5.34
C GLN A 78 4.66 -8.73 -4.04
N LEU A 79 4.24 -9.86 -3.46
CA LEU A 79 4.96 -10.49 -2.33
C LEU A 79 6.41 -10.82 -2.70
N GLN A 80 6.68 -11.16 -3.97
CA GLN A 80 8.04 -11.48 -4.44
C GLN A 80 8.96 -10.26 -4.47
N ARG A 81 8.40 -9.05 -4.39
CA ARG A 81 9.13 -7.77 -4.41
C ARG A 81 9.36 -7.22 -2.99
N MET A 82 8.92 -7.91 -1.95
CA MET A 82 9.08 -7.44 -0.58
C MET A 82 10.55 -7.52 -0.13
N PRO A 83 11.14 -6.42 0.35
CA PRO A 83 12.46 -6.47 0.93
C PRO A 83 12.43 -7.28 2.25
N PRO A 84 13.43 -8.15 2.49
CA PRO A 84 13.46 -8.97 3.70
C PRO A 84 13.54 -8.09 4.96
N GLY A 85 12.77 -8.46 5.99
CA GLY A 85 12.81 -7.80 7.29
C GLY A 85 12.06 -6.46 7.40
N LYS A 86 11.48 -5.91 6.31
CA LYS A 86 10.58 -4.75 6.43
C LYS A 86 9.17 -5.19 6.83
N LYS A 87 8.59 -4.49 7.82
CA LYS A 87 7.18 -4.63 8.20
C LYS A 87 6.33 -3.80 7.23
N VAL A 88 5.86 -4.42 6.17
CA VAL A 88 4.97 -3.80 5.18
C VAL A 88 3.68 -4.59 5.09
N SER A 89 2.55 -3.89 5.12
CA SER A 89 1.25 -4.51 4.87
C SER A 89 1.01 -4.65 3.37
N VAL A 90 0.64 -5.84 2.92
CA VAL A 90 0.25 -6.11 1.53
C VAL A 90 -1.23 -6.41 1.51
N ILE A 91 -2.01 -5.47 1.00
CA ILE A 91 -3.47 -5.57 0.92
C ILE A 91 -3.85 -5.87 -0.52
N LYS A 92 -4.49 -7.01 -0.73
CA LYS A 92 -5.02 -7.40 -2.04
C LYS A 92 -6.49 -7.02 -2.15
N VAL A 93 -6.86 -6.37 -3.25
CA VAL A 93 -8.25 -6.12 -3.64
C VAL A 93 -8.55 -6.75 -5.00
N ALA A 94 -9.81 -6.87 -5.37
CA ALA A 94 -10.18 -7.34 -6.71
C ALA A 94 -9.83 -6.30 -7.79
N ASP A 95 -10.07 -5.03 -7.50
CA ASP A 95 -9.80 -3.90 -8.39
C ASP A 95 -9.31 -2.68 -7.60
N THR A 96 -8.10 -2.21 -7.90
CA THR A 96 -7.47 -1.07 -7.21
C THR A 96 -8.13 0.27 -7.53
N LEU A 97 -8.75 0.42 -8.70
CA LEU A 97 -9.44 1.65 -9.11
C LEU A 97 -10.82 1.76 -8.45
N GLN A 98 -11.53 0.65 -8.29
CA GLN A 98 -12.79 0.61 -7.54
C GLN A 98 -12.59 0.75 -6.01
N ALA A 99 -11.41 0.37 -5.52
CA ALA A 99 -11.06 0.45 -4.10
C ALA A 99 -10.54 1.83 -3.65
N LEU A 100 -10.34 2.79 -4.58
CA LEU A 100 -9.87 4.15 -4.30
C LEU A 100 -11.03 5.09 -3.97
#